data_AF-A0A6C0LFF2-F1
#
_entry.id   AF-A0A6C0LFF2-F1
#
_cell.length_a   1.000
_cell.length_b   1.000
_cell.length_c   1.000
_cell.angle_alpha   90.00
_cell.angle_beta   90.00
_cell.angle_gamma   90.00
#
_symmetry.space_group_name_H-M   'P 1'
#
loop_
_entity.id
_entity.type
_entity.pdbx_description
1 polymer ?
#
loop_
_entity_poly.entity_id
_entity_poly.type
_entity_poly.pdbx_seq_one_letter_code
_entity_poly.pdbx_strand_id
1 'polypeptide(L)' 'MDYLYVFIRNGGEWEDMVVFLSKEKAIDYSKKYADSRVEMFMKDEHGCYVPSYQYYKNGKLFETE' A
#
# COMPACT_ATOMS: atom_id res chain seq x y z
N MET A 1 -8.23 -10.97 8.15
CA MET A 1 -8.28 -9.50 8.00
C MET A 1 -8.10 -9.20 6.53
N ASP A 2 -9.04 -8.46 5.96
CA ASP A 2 -8.98 -8.06 4.55
C ASP A 2 -8.15 -6.80 4.42
N TYR A 3 -7.21 -6.80 3.49
CA TYR A 3 -6.33 -5.67 3.24
C TYR A 3 -6.55 -5.12 1.83
N LEU A 4 -6.48 -3.80 1.73
CA LEU A 4 -6.35 -3.05 0.49
C LEU A 4 -4.94 -2.47 0.45
N TYR A 5 -4.30 -2.52 -0.71
CA TYR A 5 -2.94 -2.04 -0.90
C TYR A 5 -2.96 -0.90 -1.92
N VAL A 6 -2.47 0.28 -1.55
CA VAL A 6 -2.50 1.47 -2.41
C VAL A 6 -1.08 1.91 -2.72
N PHE A 7 -0.68 1.81 -3.97
CA PHE A 7 0.58 2.39 -4.44
C PHE A 7 0.47 3.89 -4.48
N ILE A 8 1.41 4.55 -3.79
CA ILE A 8 1.56 5.99 -3.75
C ILE A 8 2.92 6.33 -4.32
N ARG A 9 2.91 6.98 -5.47
CA ARG A 9 4.11 7.51 -6.11
C ARG A 9 4.58 8.72 -5.32
N ASN A 10 5.87 8.78 -4.98
CA ASN A 10 6.44 9.95 -4.33
C ASN A 10 6.34 11.18 -5.26
N GLY A 11 5.65 12.22 -4.79
CA GLY A 11 5.33 13.41 -5.59
C GLY A 11 4.36 13.16 -6.76
N GLY A 12 3.64 12.02 -6.76
CA GLY A 12 2.60 11.74 -7.74
C GLY A 12 1.23 12.25 -7.31
N GLU A 13 0.36 12.46 -8.30
CA GLU A 13 -1.03 12.87 -8.08
C GLU A 13 -1.92 11.68 -7.73
N TRP A 14 -3.17 11.96 -7.39
CA TRP A 14 -4.13 10.91 -7.00
C TRP A 14 -4.45 9.94 -8.15
N GLU A 15 -4.41 10.43 -9.39
CA GLU A 15 -4.61 9.66 -10.61
C GLU A 15 -3.49 8.65 -10.89
N ASP A 16 -2.32 8.82 -10.28
CA ASP A 16 -1.19 7.89 -10.40
C ASP A 16 -1.29 6.70 -9.41
N MET A 17 -2.28 6.72 -8.51
CA MET A 17 -2.45 5.68 -7.51
C MET A 17 -2.94 4.36 -8.13
N VAL A 18 -2.38 3.25 -7.67
CA VAL A 18 -2.79 1.91 -8.10
C VAL A 18 -3.27 1.11 -6.90
N VAL A 19 -4.48 0.59 -6.99
CA VAL A 19 -5.09 -0.24 -5.95
C VAL A 19 -4.86 -1.72 -6.26
N PHE A 20 -4.38 -2.46 -5.27
CA PHE A 20 -4.25 -3.91 -5.33
C PHE A 20 -5.07 -4.56 -4.23
N LEU A 21 -5.70 -5.68 -4.58
CA LEU A 21 -6.35 -6.60 -3.63
C LEU A 21 -5.45 -7.79 -3.27
N SER A 22 -4.33 -7.97 -3.98
CA SER A 22 -3.37 -9.04 -3.75
C SER A 22 -2.10 -8.47 -3.11
N LYS A 23 -1.76 -9.02 -1.95
CA LYS A 23 -0.51 -8.74 -1.22
C LYS A 23 0.73 -8.96 -2.09
N GLU A 24 0.76 -10.07 -2.83
CA GLU A 24 1.90 -10.43 -3.68
C GLU A 24 2.11 -9.40 -4.80
N LYS A 25 1.02 -9.01 -5.48
CA LYS A 25 1.06 -7.96 -6.50
C LYS A 25 1.53 -6.62 -5.94
N ALA A 26 1.06 -6.24 -4.75
CA ALA A 26 1.48 -5.04 -4.05
C ALA A 26 3.00 -5.07 -3.74
N ILE A 27 3.50 -6.18 -3.19
CA ILE A 27 4.93 -6.36 -2.88
C ILE A 27 5.77 -6.27 -4.15
N ASP A 28 5.38 -6.97 -5.22
CA ASP A 28 6.14 -6.97 -6.47
C ASP A 28 6.10 -5.62 -7.16
N TYR A 29 4.99 -4.89 -7.07
CA TYR A 29 4.89 -3.54 -7.59
C TYR A 29 5.77 -2.56 -6.80
N SER A 30 5.87 -2.71 -5.47
CA SER A 30 6.72 -1.87 -4.61
C SER A 30 8.22 -1.97 -4.95
N LYS A 31 8.65 -3.02 -5.66
CA LYS A 31 10.04 -3.21 -6.12
C LYS A 31 10.36 -2.44 -7.40
N LYS A 32 9.34 -1.99 -8.15
CA LYS A 32 9.51 -1.33 -9.45
C LYS A 32 9.97 0.12 -9.32
N TYR A 33 9.60 0.79 -8.22
CA TYR A 33 9.83 2.23 -8.03
C TYR A 33 10.46 2.48 -6.66
N ALA A 34 11.79 2.73 -6.65
CA ALA A 34 12.60 2.76 -5.44
C ALA A 34 12.16 3.78 -4.38
N ASP A 35 11.58 4.89 -4.82
CA ASP A 35 11.16 6.00 -3.96
C ASP A 35 9.68 5.98 -3.62
N SER A 36 8.90 5.06 -4.19
CA SER A 36 7.46 4.94 -3.93
C SER A 36 7.16 3.91 -2.85
N ARG A 37 5.95 3.95 -2.30
CA ARG A 37 5.49 2.98 -1.30
C ARG A 37 4.12 2.42 -1.65
N VAL A 38 3.80 1.26 -1.10
CA VAL A 38 2.46 0.69 -1.15
C VAL A 38 1.90 0.66 0.26
N GLU A 39 1.00 1.59 0.56
CA GLU A 39 0.34 1.68 1.85
C GLU A 39 -0.69 0.57 2.02
N MET A 40 -0.88 0.14 3.26
CA MET A 40 -1.80 -0.90 3.64
C MET A 40 -2.97 -0.31 4.41
N PHE A 41 -4.17 -0.71 4.01
CA PHE A 41 -5.41 -0.38 4.71
C PHE A 41 -6.08 -1.67 5.13
N MET A 42 -6.50 -1.75 6.38
CA MET A 42 -7.21 -2.90 6.93
C MET A 42 -8.70 -2.61 6.97
N LYS A 43 -9.49 -3.63 6.65
CA LYS A 43 -10.94 -3.56 6.83
C LYS A 43 -11.29 -3.72 8.31
N ASP A 44 -12.04 -2.77 8.86
CA ASP A 44 -12.55 -2.81 10.22
C ASP A 44 -13.82 -3.68 10.34
N GLU A 45 -14.37 -3.78 11.55
CA GLU A 45 -15.59 -4.55 11.84
C GLU A 45 -16.85 -3.97 11.20
N HIS A 46 -16.83 -2.70 10.80
CA HIS A 46 -17.92 -2.00 10.10
C HIS A 46 -17.80 -2.10 8.57
N GLY A 47 -16.72 -2.71 8.07
CA GLY A 47 -16.45 -2.88 6.66
C GLY A 47 -15.78 -1.68 5.99
N CYS A 48 -15.34 -0.69 6.77
CA CYS A 48 -14.58 0.47 6.30
C CYS A 48 -13.09 0.11 6.23
N TYR A 49 -12.36 0.74 5.30
CA TYR A 49 -10.91 0.60 5.23
C TYR A 49 -10.23 1.71 6.02
N VAL A 50 -9.43 1.33 7.01
CA VAL A 50 -8.65 2.24 7.86
C VAL A 50 -7.16 2.06 7.61
N PRO A 51 -6.33 3.12 7.72
CA PRO A 51 -4.89 3.00 7.58
C PRO A 51 -4.34 1.99 8.59
N SER A 52 -3.51 1.06 8.15
CA SER A 52 -2.81 0.15 9.07
C SER A 52 -1.45 0.69 9.51
N TYR A 53 -1.08 1.90 9.07
CA TYR A 53 0.23 2.53 9.32
C TYR A 53 1.43 1.68 8.86
N GLN A 54 1.18 0.73 7.97
CA GLN A 54 2.19 -0.15 7.40
C GLN A 54 2.28 0.04 5.88
N TYR A 55 3.47 -0.16 5.33
CA TYR A 55 3.66 -0.05 3.88
C TYR A 55 4.78 -0.96 3.37
N TYR A 56 4.69 -1.33 2.09
CA TYR A 56 5.79 -1.96 1.37
C TYR A 56 6.62 -0.93 0.60
N LYS A 57 7.94 -0.99 0.76
CA LYS A 57 8.90 -0.24 -0.06
C LYS A 57 10.05 -1.17 -0.46
N ASN A 58 10.36 -1.25 -1.75
CA ASN A 58 11.38 -2.17 -2.28
C ASN A 58 11.20 -3.62 -1.81
N GLY A 59 9.95 -4.08 -1.73
CA GLY A 59 9.60 -5.43 -1.29
C GLY A 59 9.78 -5.70 0.21
N LYS A 60 10.10 -4.69 1.03
CA LYS A 60 10.24 -4.80 2.48
C LYS A 60 9.08 -4.10 3.19
N LEU A 61 8.65 -4.66 4.32
CA LEU A 61 7.60 -4.10 5.17
C LEU A 61 8.19 -3.06 6.12
N PHE A 62 7.50 -1.94 6.27
CA PHE A 62 7.81 -0.86 7.20
C PHE A 62 6.54 -0.41 7.92
N GLU A 63 6.72 0.31 9.02
CA GLU A 63 5.67 0.93 9.83
C GLU A 63 5.98 2.42 9.96
N THR A 64 4.95 3.27 9.94
CA THR A 64 5.08 4.70 10.24
C THR A 64 5.04 4.89 11.76
N GLU A 65 6.03 5.59 12.30
CA GLU A 65 6.08 6.04 13.70
C GLU A 65 5.00 7.08 14.04
#